data_AF-A0A1H5RYU3-F1
#
_entry.id   AF-A0A1H5RYU3-F1
#
_cell.length_a   1.000
_cell.length_b   1.000
_cell.length_c   1.000
_cell.angle_alpha   90.00
_cell.angle_beta   90.00
_cell.angle_gamma   90.00
#
_symmetry.space_group_name_H-M   'P 1'
#
loop_
_entity.id
_entity.type
_entity.pdbx_description
1 polymer ?
#
loop_
_entity_poly.entity_id
_entity_poly.type
_entity_poly.pdbx_seq_one_letter_code
_entity_poly.pdbx_strand_id
1 'polypeptide(L)'
;MGLDPDYVASGRGVLPATQFAVDAYVRYVRDMPLIQAVASSLTELFAPKIHEQRIEGLLRHYDFANDDSLSYFRKRLSEAPRDVQFGLAWVLEHADTPEKEDMACEALIFKTNVLWAQLDSLWHAYVEPGHIPPGAWRPGEGMA
;
A
#
# COMPACT_ATOMS: atom_id res chain seq x y z
N MET A 1 -13.77 -9.11 9.83
CA MET A 1 -14.34 -8.04 8.97
C MET A 1 -15.64 -8.45 8.27
N GLY A 2 -15.85 -9.73 7.91
CA GLY A 2 -17.18 -10.21 7.48
C GLY A 2 -17.63 -9.80 6.08
N LEU A 3 -16.71 -9.32 5.23
CA LEU A 3 -17.02 -9.01 3.83
C LEU A 3 -17.05 -10.29 2.99
N ASP A 4 -17.99 -10.34 2.06
CA ASP A 4 -18.08 -11.38 1.04
C ASP A 4 -16.84 -11.33 0.12
N PRO A 5 -16.08 -12.42 -0.03
CA PRO A 5 -14.94 -12.50 -0.95
C PRO A 5 -15.25 -12.05 -2.37
N ASP A 6 -16.45 -12.35 -2.90
CA ASP A 6 -16.83 -11.97 -4.26
C ASP A 6 -17.08 -10.45 -4.36
N TYR A 7 -17.58 -9.83 -3.28
CA TYR A 7 -17.69 -8.38 -3.20
C TYR A 7 -16.31 -7.73 -3.21
N VAL A 8 -15.36 -8.22 -2.39
CA VAL A 8 -13.98 -7.72 -2.35
C VAL A 8 -13.30 -7.88 -3.71
N ALA A 9 -13.41 -9.06 -4.33
CA ALA A 9 -12.81 -9.36 -5.64
C ALA A 9 -13.38 -8.49 -6.76
N SER A 10 -14.65 -8.06 -6.64
CA SER A 10 -15.28 -7.20 -7.64
C SER A 10 -14.70 -5.78 -7.69
N GLY A 11 -13.99 -5.34 -6.64
CA GLY A 11 -13.49 -3.96 -6.52
C GLY A 11 -14.58 -2.89 -6.38
N ARG A 12 -15.86 -3.30 -6.28
CA ARG A 12 -16.97 -2.39 -5.98
C ARG A 12 -16.81 -1.86 -4.56
N GLY A 13 -17.21 -0.61 -4.34
CA GLY A 13 -17.09 0.04 -3.04
C GLY A 13 -15.70 0.60 -2.72
N VAL A 14 -14.68 0.37 -3.56
CA VAL A 14 -13.37 1.01 -3.40
C VAL A 14 -13.51 2.52 -3.66
N LEU A 15 -12.86 3.32 -2.81
CA LEU A 15 -12.86 4.78 -2.98
C LEU A 15 -12.22 5.17 -4.32
N PRO A 16 -12.83 6.10 -5.09
CA PRO A 16 -12.27 6.53 -6.37
C PRO A 16 -10.83 7.05 -6.27
N ALA A 17 -10.50 7.79 -5.20
CA ALA A 17 -9.14 8.28 -4.98
C ALA A 17 -8.14 7.14 -4.72
N THR A 18 -8.56 6.07 -4.04
CA THR A 18 -7.74 4.85 -3.89
C THR A 18 -7.48 4.21 -5.26
N GLN A 19 -8.50 4.08 -6.10
CA GLN A 19 -8.33 3.55 -7.46
C GLN A 19 -7.37 4.42 -8.26
N PHE A 20 -7.53 5.74 -8.27
CA PHE A 20 -6.64 6.65 -8.99
C PHE A 20 -5.20 6.65 -8.48
N ALA A 21 -4.99 6.57 -7.17
CA ALA A 21 -3.65 6.47 -6.60
C ALA A 21 -2.94 5.17 -7.02
N VAL A 22 -3.66 4.04 -7.00
CA VAL A 22 -3.12 2.74 -7.43
C VAL A 22 -2.87 2.72 -8.94
N ASP A 23 -3.80 3.25 -9.75
CA ASP A 23 -3.65 3.40 -11.19
C ASP A 23 -2.43 4.26 -11.55
N ALA A 24 -2.22 5.35 -10.81
CA ALA A 24 -1.05 6.20 -10.99
C ALA A 24 0.24 5.41 -10.77
N TYR A 25 0.28 4.53 -9.77
CA TYR A 25 1.44 3.67 -9.54
C TYR A 25 1.68 2.68 -10.68
N VAL A 26 0.63 2.00 -11.15
CA VAL A 26 0.73 1.07 -12.29
C VAL A 26 1.25 1.79 -13.54
N ARG A 27 0.73 2.99 -13.84
CA ARG A 27 1.18 3.79 -14.98
C ARG A 27 2.62 4.29 -14.79
N TYR A 28 2.99 4.73 -13.59
CA TYR A 28 4.35 5.18 -13.26
C TYR A 28 5.38 4.07 -13.55
N VAL A 29 5.12 2.85 -13.10
CA VAL A 29 6.00 1.70 -13.35
C VAL A 29 6.08 1.34 -14.84
N ARG A 30 4.98 1.52 -15.58
CA ARG A 30 4.94 1.27 -17.03
C ARG A 30 5.68 2.33 -17.85
N ASP A 31 5.57 3.60 -17.45
CA ASP A 31 5.93 4.74 -18.29
C ASP A 31 7.29 5.37 -17.92
N MET A 32 7.77 5.21 -16.68
CA MET A 32 9.03 5.79 -16.21
C MET A 32 10.24 4.90 -16.49
N PRO A 33 11.46 5.48 -16.56
CA PRO A 33 12.72 4.75 -16.55
C PRO A 33 12.80 3.65 -15.49
N LEU A 34 13.47 2.54 -15.83
CA LEU A 34 13.56 1.34 -14.97
C LEU A 34 14.05 1.67 -13.55
N ILE A 35 14.97 2.61 -13.39
CA ILE A 35 15.46 3.01 -12.07
C ILE A 35 14.36 3.58 -11.17
N GLN A 36 13.43 4.35 -11.74
CA GLN A 36 12.30 4.89 -11.00
C GLN A 36 11.27 3.79 -10.70
N ALA A 37 11.04 2.89 -11.66
CA ALA A 37 10.17 1.74 -11.46
C ALA A 37 10.66 0.85 -10.31
N VAL A 38 11.96 0.50 -10.27
CA VAL A 38 12.55 -0.29 -9.18
C VAL A 38 12.60 0.51 -7.88
N ALA A 39 13.07 1.75 -7.89
CA ALA A 39 13.18 2.57 -6.67
C ALA A 39 11.81 2.79 -5.99
N SER A 40 10.72 2.87 -6.75
CA SER A 40 9.37 2.99 -6.20
C SER A 40 8.89 1.76 -5.39
N SER A 41 9.57 0.61 -5.47
CA SER A 41 9.28 -0.54 -4.60
C SER A 41 9.92 -0.42 -3.21
N LEU A 42 10.95 0.42 -3.06
CA LEU A 42 11.80 0.50 -1.85
C LEU A 42 11.10 1.02 -0.59
N THR A 43 9.83 1.41 -0.66
CA THR A 43 9.00 1.55 0.54
C THR A 43 8.96 0.28 1.39
N GLU A 44 9.26 -0.88 0.81
CA GLU A 44 9.39 -2.15 1.53
C GLU A 44 10.51 -2.15 2.57
N LEU A 45 11.51 -1.25 2.48
CA LEU A 45 12.52 -1.06 3.52
C LEU A 45 11.88 -0.67 4.87
N PHE A 46 10.70 -0.06 4.83
CA PHE A 46 9.98 0.42 6.02
C PHE A 46 8.86 -0.53 6.45
N ALA A 47 8.54 -1.55 5.63
CA ALA A 47 7.41 -2.46 5.86
C ALA A 47 7.54 -3.33 7.14
N PRO A 48 8.72 -3.86 7.53
CA PRO A 48 8.82 -4.75 8.69
C PRO A 48 8.35 -4.08 9.99
N LYS A 49 8.83 -2.86 10.25
CA LYS A 49 8.50 -2.12 11.48
C LYS A 49 7.01 -1.81 11.59
N ILE A 50 6.38 -1.38 10.50
CA ILE A 50 4.95 -1.06 10.49
C ILE A 50 4.08 -2.32 10.53
N HIS A 51 4.55 -3.46 9.99
CA HIS A 51 3.83 -4.73 10.08
C HIS A 51 3.83 -5.29 11.50
N GLU A 52 4.95 -5.24 12.22
CA GLU A 52 5.00 -5.64 13.64
C GLU A 52 4.03 -4.81 14.49
N GLN A 53 4.08 -3.48 14.36
CA GLN A 53 3.18 -2.57 15.07
C GLN A 53 1.71 -2.80 14.73
N ARG A 54 1.39 -3.09 13.45
CA ARG A 54 0.02 -3.38 13.02
C ARG A 54 -0.50 -4.69 13.59
N ILE A 55 0.32 -5.75 13.61
CA ILE A 55 -0.10 -7.04 14.18
C ILE A 55 -0.42 -6.88 15.67
N GLU A 56 0.47 -6.24 16.42
CA GLU A 56 0.26 -5.99 17.86
C GLU A 56 -0.98 -5.12 18.10
N GLY A 57 -1.13 -4.01 17.36
CA GLY A 57 -2.26 -3.10 17.49
C GLY A 57 -3.59 -3.74 17.11
N LEU A 58 -3.62 -4.52 16.01
CA LEU A 58 -4.84 -5.20 15.57
C LEU A 58 -5.30 -6.24 16.60
N LEU A 59 -4.38 -7.08 17.09
CA LEU A 59 -4.68 -8.08 18.13
C LEU A 59 -5.18 -7.45 19.43
N ARG A 60 -4.63 -6.28 19.81
CA ARG A 60 -4.95 -5.62 21.07
C ARG A 60 -6.29 -4.89 21.04
N HIS A 61 -6.68 -4.32 19.90
CA HIS A 61 -7.78 -3.35 19.83
C HIS A 61 -9.00 -3.84 19.05
N TYR A 62 -8.92 -4.98 18.36
CA TYR A 62 -10.01 -5.47 17.53
C TYR A 62 -10.29 -6.96 17.75
N ASP A 63 -11.46 -7.27 18.31
CA ASP A 63 -11.89 -8.64 18.64
C ASP A 63 -11.98 -9.59 17.42
N PHE A 64 -12.09 -9.04 16.21
CA PHE A 64 -12.11 -9.83 14.98
C PHE A 64 -10.70 -10.28 14.52
N ALA A 65 -9.62 -9.72 15.09
CA ALA A 65 -8.27 -10.05 14.70
C ALA A 65 -7.86 -11.38 15.36
N ASN A 66 -7.84 -12.45 14.56
CA ASN A 66 -7.38 -13.78 14.96
C ASN A 66 -6.19 -14.24 14.10
N ASP A 67 -5.57 -15.36 14.49
CA ASP A 67 -4.38 -15.88 13.81
C ASP A 67 -4.59 -16.15 12.31
N ASP A 68 -5.80 -16.59 11.92
CA ASP A 68 -6.14 -16.81 10.51
C ASP A 68 -6.16 -15.49 9.72
N SER A 69 -6.77 -14.45 10.28
CA SER A 69 -6.85 -13.11 9.68
C SER A 69 -5.51 -12.39 9.61
N LEU A 70 -4.54 -12.75 10.46
CA LEU A 70 -3.21 -12.13 10.53
C LEU A 70 -2.11 -12.95 9.85
N SER A 71 -2.43 -14.15 9.38
CA SER A 71 -1.50 -15.04 8.65
C SER A 71 -0.81 -14.34 7.48
N TYR A 72 -1.52 -13.46 6.76
CA TYR A 72 -0.97 -12.63 5.68
C TYR A 72 0.16 -11.71 6.16
N PHE A 73 -0.05 -10.99 7.28
CA PHE A 73 0.97 -10.08 7.82
C PHE A 73 2.19 -10.84 8.34
N ARG A 74 1.98 -11.98 9.00
CA ARG A 74 3.07 -12.85 9.48
C ARG A 74 3.93 -13.37 8.31
N LYS A 75 3.30 -13.77 7.20
CA LYS A 75 4.00 -14.23 6.00
C LYS A 75 4.84 -13.11 5.37
N ARG A 76 4.28 -11.91 5.23
CA ARG A 76 4.97 -10.74 4.67
C ARG A 76 6.22 -10.31 5.43
N LEU A 77 6.27 -10.52 6.75
CA LEU A 77 7.47 -10.27 7.57
C LEU A 77 8.68 -11.10 7.13
N SER A 78 8.44 -12.31 6.59
CA SER A 78 9.51 -13.22 6.16
C SER A 78 9.90 -13.10 4.67
N GLU A 79 9.00 -12.58 3.83
CA GLU A 79 9.19 -12.46 2.37
C GLU A 79 9.83 -11.12 1.98
N ALA A 80 9.40 -10.01 2.61
CA ALA A 80 9.90 -8.66 2.33
C ALA A 80 11.44 -8.50 2.36
N PRO A 81 12.21 -9.17 3.25
CA PRO A 81 13.65 -8.94 3.35
C PRO A 81 14.45 -9.33 2.10
N ARG A 82 13.99 -10.29 1.29
CA ARG A 82 14.76 -10.78 0.14
C ARG A 82 14.58 -9.88 -1.09
N ASP A 83 13.34 -9.50 -1.35
CA ASP A 83 12.99 -8.70 -2.53
C ASP A 83 13.54 -7.26 -2.41
N VAL A 84 13.50 -6.71 -1.20
CA VAL A 84 14.02 -5.37 -0.94
C VAL A 84 15.55 -5.28 -1.02
N GLN A 85 16.27 -6.35 -0.62
CA GLN A 85 17.73 -6.38 -0.73
C GLN A 85 18.18 -6.35 -2.18
N PHE A 86 17.52 -7.13 -3.04
CA PHE A 86 17.78 -7.12 -4.47
C PHE A 86 17.47 -5.74 -5.09
N GLY A 87 16.28 -5.19 -4.81
CA GLY A 87 15.89 -3.89 -5.34
C GLY A 87 16.82 -2.76 -4.90
N LEU A 88 17.22 -2.74 -3.62
CA LEU A 88 18.13 -1.72 -3.09
C LEU A 88 19.52 -1.85 -3.72
N ALA A 89 20.08 -3.06 -3.79
CA ALA A 89 21.38 -3.29 -4.41
C ALA A 89 21.38 -2.85 -5.88
N TRP A 90 20.33 -3.20 -6.63
CA TRP A 90 20.17 -2.81 -8.02
C TRP A 90 20.11 -1.29 -8.18
N VAL A 91 19.32 -0.59 -7.35
CA VAL A 91 19.22 0.88 -7.41
C VAL A 91 20.56 1.53 -7.07
N LEU A 92 21.27 1.08 -6.04
CA LEU A 92 22.58 1.61 -5.66
C LEU A 92 23.64 1.38 -6.74
N GLU A 93 23.56 0.29 -7.49
CA GLU A 93 24.45 0.02 -8.62
C GLU A 93 24.14 0.91 -9.84
N HIS A 94 22.87 1.22 -10.09
CA HIS A 94 22.43 1.90 -11.31
C HIS A 94 22.20 3.42 -11.14
N ALA A 95 22.11 3.91 -9.91
CA ALA A 95 22.09 5.34 -9.56
C ALA A 95 23.52 5.92 -9.60
N ASP A 96 24.21 5.78 -10.73
CA ASP A 96 25.63 6.10 -10.90
C ASP A 96 25.92 7.55 -11.32
N THR A 97 24.89 8.39 -11.38
CA THR A 97 25.02 9.84 -11.60
C THR A 97 24.08 10.60 -10.66
N PRO A 98 24.39 11.87 -10.34
CA PRO A 98 23.50 12.70 -9.50
C PRO A 98 22.06 12.75 -10.02
N GLU A 99 21.88 12.81 -11.34
CA GLU A 99 20.55 12.83 -11.95
C GLU A 99 19.78 11.52 -11.67
N LYS A 100 20.46 10.37 -11.71
CA LYS A 100 19.84 9.07 -11.43
C LYS A 100 19.59 8.85 -9.93
N GLU A 101 20.44 9.38 -9.07
CA GLU A 101 20.20 9.42 -7.61
C GLU A 101 18.92 10.21 -7.31
N ASP A 102 18.78 11.40 -7.88
CA ASP A 102 17.58 12.23 -7.75
C ASP A 102 16.33 11.50 -8.27
N MET A 103 16.43 10.83 -9.42
CA MET A 103 15.33 10.01 -9.96
C MET A 103 14.88 8.91 -8.99
N ALA A 104 15.82 8.22 -8.33
CA ALA A 104 15.50 7.18 -7.37
C ALA A 104 14.82 7.75 -6.11
N CYS A 105 15.30 8.88 -5.60
CA CYS A 105 14.69 9.59 -4.48
C CYS A 105 13.26 10.06 -4.81
N GLU A 106 13.07 10.69 -5.96
CA GLU A 106 11.75 11.15 -6.44
C GLU A 106 10.77 9.99 -6.63
N ALA A 107 11.25 8.82 -7.08
CA ALA A 107 10.40 7.62 -7.18
C ALA A 107 9.92 7.12 -5.80
N LEU A 108 10.78 7.19 -4.78
CA LEU A 108 10.39 6.84 -3.42
C LEU A 108 9.39 7.84 -2.84
N ILE A 109 9.59 9.14 -3.07
CA ILE A 109 8.65 10.21 -2.68
C ILE A 109 7.30 10.00 -3.36
N PHE A 110 7.29 9.76 -4.67
CA PHE A 110 6.09 9.44 -5.43
C PHE A 110 5.34 8.25 -4.81
N LYS A 111 6.04 7.15 -4.50
CA LYS A 111 5.41 5.99 -3.86
C LYS A 111 4.82 6.34 -2.49
N THR A 112 5.51 7.13 -1.68
CA THR A 112 4.97 7.57 -0.39
C THR A 112 3.71 8.44 -0.56
N ASN A 113 3.65 9.29 -1.58
CA ASN A 113 2.45 10.08 -1.90
C ASN A 113 1.28 9.19 -2.33
N VAL A 114 1.53 8.12 -3.10
CA VAL A 114 0.50 7.13 -3.46
C VAL A 114 -0.09 6.46 -2.22
N LEU A 115 0.75 6.08 -1.25
CA LEU A 115 0.29 5.47 0.00
C LEU A 115 -0.47 6.49 0.86
N TRP A 116 0.02 7.72 0.93
CA TRP A 116 -0.57 8.79 1.72
C TRP A 116 -1.96 9.18 1.20
N ALA A 117 -2.11 9.34 -0.11
CA ALA A 117 -3.40 9.70 -0.74
C ALA A 117 -4.50 8.68 -0.48
N GLN A 118 -4.15 7.38 -0.37
CA GLN A 118 -5.10 6.34 0.00
C GLN A 118 -5.60 6.53 1.44
N LEU A 119 -4.72 6.90 2.37
CA LEU A 119 -5.07 7.15 3.77
C LEU A 119 -5.88 8.43 3.93
N ASP A 120 -5.53 9.51 3.21
CA ASP A 120 -6.32 10.75 3.21
C ASP A 120 -7.75 10.50 2.74
N SER A 121 -7.92 9.70 1.68
CA SER A 121 -9.25 9.35 1.18
C SER A 121 -10.05 8.51 2.18
N LEU A 122 -9.40 7.55 2.86
CA LEU A 122 -10.05 6.74 3.91
C LEU A 122 -10.46 7.60 5.10
N TRP A 123 -9.58 8.50 5.56
CA TRP A 123 -9.84 9.39 6.67
C TRP A 123 -11.02 10.32 6.38
N HIS A 124 -11.01 10.96 5.21
CA HIS A 124 -12.09 11.86 4.81
C HIS A 124 -13.44 11.14 4.69
N ALA A 125 -13.45 9.91 4.16
CA ALA A 125 -14.68 9.15 3.92
C ALA A 125 -15.26 8.52 5.19
N TYR A 126 -14.41 8.02 6.10
CA TYR A 126 -14.84 7.14 7.19
C TYR A 126 -14.47 7.62 8.60
N VAL A 127 -13.76 8.75 8.73
CA VAL A 127 -13.37 9.32 10.03
C VAL A 127 -13.89 10.73 10.18
N GLU A 128 -13.26 11.70 9.52
CA GLU A 128 -13.59 13.12 9.64
C GLU A 128 -13.35 13.80 8.28
N PRO A 129 -14.36 14.43 7.65
CA PRO A 129 -15.72 14.67 8.16
C PRO A 129 -16.70 13.48 8.00
N GLY A 130 -16.28 12.35 7.43
CA GLY A 130 -17.15 11.18 7.19
C GLY A 130 -17.97 11.27 5.90
N HIS A 131 -17.47 12.00 4.89
CA HIS A 131 -18.14 12.18 3.61
C HIS A 131 -17.83 11.02 2.66
N ILE A 132 -18.66 9.97 2.71
CA ILE A 132 -18.57 8.82 1.80
C ILE A 132 -19.00 9.24 0.38
N PRO A 133 -18.10 9.20 -0.63
CA PRO A 133 -18.44 9.58 -1.99
C PRO A 133 -19.37 8.55 -2.66
N PRO A 134 -20.08 8.92 -3.74
CA PRO A 134 -20.90 7.98 -4.50
C PRO A 134 -20.09 6.78 -5.00
N GLY A 135 -20.67 5.57 -4.90
CA GLY A 135 -20.05 4.32 -5.36
C GLY A 135 -19.04 3.70 -4.40
N ALA A 136 -18.63 4.41 -3.35
CA ALA A 136 -17.84 3.84 -2.26
C ALA A 136 -18.71 3.02 -1.30
N TRP A 137 -18.08 2.05 -0.64
CA TRP A 137 -18.73 1.14 0.30
C TRP A 137 -19.44 1.89 1.42
N ARG A 138 -20.61 1.42 1.81
CA ARG A 138 -21.34 1.90 2.99
C ARG A 138 -21.51 0.77 4.02
N PRO A 139 -21.55 1.09 5.33
CA PRO A 139 -21.80 0.07 6.36
C PRO A 139 -23.02 -0.80 6.06
N GLY A 140 -22.80 -2.12 6.03
CA GLY A 140 -23.82 -3.12 5.71
C GLY A 140 -23.82 -3.63 4.27
N GLU A 141 -23.14 -2.97 3.34
CA GLU A 141 -22.98 -3.45 1.97
C GLU A 141 -21.91 -4.54 1.87
N GLY A 142 -22.12 -5.54 0.99
CA GLY A 142 -21.06 -6.51 0.64
C GLY A 142 -20.64 -7.44 1.78
N MET A 143 -21.50 -7.65 2.76
CA MET A 143 -21.26 -8.56 3.89
C MET A 143 -21.62 -10.01 3.53
N ALA A 144 -20.91 -10.97 4.13
CA ALA A 144 -21.13 -12.42 4.00
C ALA A 144 -22.21 -12.95 4.94
#